data_AF-A0A833R835-F1
#
_entry.id   AF-A0A833R835-F1
#
_cell.length_a   1.000
_cell.length_b   1.000
_cell.length_c   1.000
_cell.angle_alpha   90.00
_cell.angle_beta   90.00
_cell.angle_gamma   90.00
#
_symmetry.space_group_name_H-M   'P 1'
#
loop_
_entity.id
_entity.type
_entity.pdbx_description
1 polymer ?
#
loop_
_entity_poly.entity_id
_entity_poly.type
_entity_poly.pdbx_seq_one_letter_code
_entity_poly.pdbx_strand_id
1 'polypeptide(L)'
;MGVSINMVQTARIIRIGTLDVVIEQSSLIGTAILMIIKHGNYILNATELENLLNDMSEDWATNRLKEEFEIMTTYANRGSFLAKFYSGNDLLSANAGVCALLFFQMPWSARLFHMLRQQNTSPPVIYSIPGYYFVKDDREYYYYIQLHLALCIYVVLVVLVSCDTLYMVLVQHGCGLLTVAG
;
A
#
# COMPACT_ATOMS: atom_id res chain seq x y z
N MET A 1 -4.14 7.83 11.05
CA MET A 1 -4.66 6.46 10.86
C MET A 1 -3.54 5.42 10.90
N GLY A 2 -2.46 5.53 10.10
CA GLY A 2 -1.29 4.63 10.22
C GLY A 2 -0.62 4.62 11.61
N VAL A 3 -0.58 5.77 12.28
CA VAL A 3 -0.05 5.90 13.66
C VAL A 3 -0.85 5.04 14.67
N SER A 4 -2.16 4.90 14.48
CA SER A 4 -3.04 4.15 15.40
C SER A 4 -2.76 2.65 15.36
N ILE A 5 -2.46 2.08 14.19
CA ILE A 5 -2.06 0.67 14.05
C ILE A 5 -0.71 0.44 14.76
N ASN A 6 0.29 1.27 14.46
CA ASN A 6 1.62 1.11 15.03
C ASN A 6 1.59 1.20 16.57
N MET A 7 0.80 2.12 17.12
CA MET A 7 0.66 2.28 18.58
C MET A 7 0.12 1.01 19.26
N VAL A 8 -0.87 0.37 18.64
CA VAL A 8 -1.49 -0.87 19.11
C VAL A 8 -0.55 -2.07 19.01
N GLN A 9 0.33 -2.09 17.99
CA GLN A 9 1.35 -3.13 17.80
C GLN A 9 2.52 -2.96 18.77
N THR A 10 3.03 -1.74 18.94
CA THR A 10 4.08 -1.42 19.90
C THR A 10 3.64 -1.76 21.33
N ALA A 11 2.39 -1.44 21.69
CA ALA A 11 1.82 -1.83 22.99
C ALA A 11 1.78 -3.36 23.19
N ARG A 12 1.51 -4.13 22.14
CA ARG A 12 1.51 -5.60 22.20
C ARG A 12 2.91 -6.20 22.32
N ILE A 13 3.89 -5.64 21.63
CA ILE A 13 5.32 -6.04 21.78
C ILE A 13 5.78 -5.81 23.21
N ILE A 14 5.49 -4.64 23.78
CA ILE A 14 5.86 -4.29 25.16
C ILE A 14 5.19 -5.23 26.18
N ARG A 15 3.96 -5.69 25.91
CA ARG A 15 3.17 -6.50 26.85
C ARG A 15 3.44 -8.01 26.78
N ILE A 16 3.67 -8.58 25.59
CA ILE A 16 3.85 -10.02 25.40
C ILE A 16 5.34 -10.41 25.33
N GLY A 17 6.19 -9.56 24.72
CA GLY A 17 7.65 -9.66 24.79
C GLY A 17 8.29 -10.91 24.17
N THR A 18 7.57 -11.76 23.43
CA THR A 18 8.14 -12.98 22.82
C THR A 18 8.78 -12.71 21.46
N LEU A 19 9.89 -13.41 21.15
CA LEU A 19 10.63 -13.24 19.89
C LEU A 19 9.76 -13.48 18.65
N ASP A 20 8.87 -14.47 18.68
CA ASP A 20 7.94 -14.75 17.58
C ASP A 20 7.02 -13.56 17.28
N VAL A 21 6.53 -12.87 18.33
CA VAL A 21 5.69 -11.69 18.19
C VAL A 21 6.51 -10.50 17.68
N VAL A 22 7.77 -10.36 18.10
CA VAL A 22 8.66 -9.31 17.58
C VAL A 22 8.94 -9.52 16.09
N ILE A 23 9.23 -10.76 15.67
CA ILE A 23 9.50 -11.09 14.27
C ILE A 23 8.26 -10.86 13.42
N GLU A 24 7.08 -11.33 13.85
CA GLU A 24 5.81 -11.14 13.14
C GLU A 24 5.48 -9.65 12.96
N GLN A 25 5.68 -8.82 13.99
CA GLN A 25 5.33 -7.40 13.96
C GLN A 25 6.42 -6.53 13.28
N SER A 26 7.66 -7.02 13.16
CA SER A 26 8.77 -6.27 12.57
C SER A 26 8.54 -5.88 11.11
N SER A 27 7.93 -6.79 10.33
CA SER A 27 7.55 -6.56 8.93
C SER A 27 6.58 -5.38 8.78
N LEU A 28 5.60 -5.29 9.69
CA LEU A 28 4.56 -4.25 9.66
C LEU A 28 5.13 -2.90 10.07
N ILE A 29 5.96 -2.87 11.12
CA ILE A 29 6.64 -1.65 11.58
C ILE A 29 7.60 -1.13 10.50
N GLY A 30 8.39 -2.01 9.89
CA GLY A 30 9.29 -1.64 8.79
C GLY A 30 8.54 -1.03 7.60
N THR A 31 7.42 -1.63 7.21
CA THR A 31 6.55 -1.10 6.16
C THR A 31 6.00 0.29 6.52
N ALA A 32 5.60 0.50 7.77
CA ALA A 32 5.11 1.80 8.23
C ALA A 32 6.20 2.88 8.21
N ILE A 33 7.43 2.57 8.63
CA ILE A 33 8.56 3.50 8.57
C ILE A 33 8.85 3.89 7.12
N LEU A 34 8.91 2.93 6.20
CA LEU A 34 9.13 3.19 4.78
C LEU A 34 8.03 4.09 4.20
N MET A 35 6.77 3.85 4.57
CA MET A 35 5.63 4.68 4.14
C MET A 35 5.76 6.12 4.65
N ILE A 36 6.08 6.30 5.94
CA ILE A 36 6.26 7.63 6.54
C ILE A 36 7.41 8.38 5.84
N ILE A 37 8.52 7.70 5.57
CA ILE A 37 9.67 8.30 4.89
C ILE A 37 9.31 8.71 3.46
N LYS A 38 8.73 7.80 2.66
CA LYS A 38 8.34 8.07 1.28
C LYS A 38 7.32 9.20 1.21
N HIS A 39 6.21 9.06 1.94
CA HIS A 39 5.14 10.04 1.92
C HIS A 39 5.59 11.39 2.49
N GLY A 40 6.39 11.38 3.55
CA GLY A 40 7.01 12.57 4.11
C GLY A 40 7.93 13.29 3.12
N ASN A 41 8.71 12.55 2.32
CA ASN A 41 9.54 13.12 1.27
C ASN A 41 8.69 13.85 0.20
N TYR A 42 7.61 13.22 -0.25
CA TYR A 42 6.66 13.85 -1.18
C TYR A 42 6.02 15.13 -0.62
N ILE A 43 5.69 15.16 0.67
CA ILE A 43 5.11 16.35 1.32
C ILE A 43 6.15 17.46 1.47
N LEU A 44 7.36 17.12 1.94
CA LEU A 44 8.43 18.10 2.15
C LEU A 44 8.91 18.71 0.84
N ASN A 45 8.93 17.92 -0.23
CA ASN A 45 9.34 18.35 -1.57
C ASN A 45 8.13 18.57 -2.49
N ALA A 46 6.97 18.93 -1.94
CA ALA A 46 5.74 19.10 -2.73
C ALA A 46 5.88 20.14 -3.84
N THR A 47 6.61 21.23 -3.60
CA THR A 47 6.88 22.26 -4.60
C THR A 47 7.74 21.74 -5.76
N GLU A 48 8.78 20.96 -5.45
CA GLU A 48 9.61 20.33 -6.49
C GLU A 48 8.83 19.30 -7.29
N LEU A 49 7.97 18.52 -6.63
CA LEU A 49 7.07 17.58 -7.31
C LEU A 49 6.11 18.31 -8.26
N GLU A 50 5.52 19.41 -7.82
CA GLU A 50 4.63 20.23 -8.63
C GLU A 50 5.35 20.80 -9.85
N ASN A 51 6.57 21.32 -9.67
CA ASN A 51 7.41 21.77 -10.77
C ASN A 51 7.68 20.64 -11.78
N LEU A 52 8.09 19.45 -11.32
CA LEU A 52 8.32 18.30 -12.21
C LEU A 52 7.07 17.87 -13.00
N LEU A 53 5.88 17.97 -12.38
CA LEU A 53 4.62 17.66 -13.05
C LEU A 53 4.24 18.73 -14.08
N ASN A 54 4.49 20.01 -13.76
CA ASN A 54 4.28 21.12 -14.70
C ASN A 54 5.23 21.02 -15.89
N ASP A 55 6.53 20.80 -15.65
CA ASP A 55 7.54 20.61 -16.69
C ASP A 55 7.17 19.43 -17.60
N MET A 56 6.73 18.30 -17.03
CA MET A 56 6.23 17.17 -17.80
C MET A 56 5.04 17.57 -18.67
N SER A 57 4.07 18.31 -18.11
CA SER A 57 2.90 18.76 -18.87
C SER A 57 3.28 19.69 -20.03
N GLU A 58 4.23 20.60 -19.81
CA GLU A 58 4.74 21.51 -20.84
C GLU A 58 5.52 20.76 -21.93
N ASP A 59 6.29 19.74 -21.55
CA ASP A 59 7.00 18.86 -22.49
C ASP A 59 6.05 18.17 -23.47
N TRP A 60 4.87 17.76 -22.98
CA TRP A 60 3.81 17.15 -23.79
C TRP A 60 3.04 18.16 -24.65
N ALA A 61 2.96 19.42 -24.22
CA ALA A 61 2.33 20.50 -24.98
C ALA A 61 3.24 21.05 -26.10
N THR A 62 4.55 20.82 -25.99
CA THR A 62 5.54 21.30 -26.96
C THR A 62 5.40 20.56 -28.30
N ASN A 63 5.45 21.32 -29.40
CA ASN A 63 5.35 20.77 -30.75
C ASN A 63 6.67 20.11 -31.18
N ARG A 64 6.84 18.84 -30.80
CA ARG A 64 8.03 18.00 -31.07
C ARG A 64 7.96 17.34 -32.46
N LEU A 65 9.09 16.87 -32.96
CA LEU A 65 9.13 16.07 -34.18
C LEU A 65 8.36 14.76 -33.95
N LYS A 66 7.76 14.22 -35.03
CA LYS A 66 6.94 12.99 -34.95
C LYS A 66 7.72 11.80 -34.36
N GLU A 67 9.00 11.68 -34.72
CA GLU A 67 9.89 10.63 -34.22
C GLU A 67 10.17 10.77 -32.72
N GLU A 68 10.46 11.97 -32.25
CA GLU A 68 10.66 12.28 -30.83
C GLU A 68 9.38 12.00 -30.01
N PHE A 69 8.22 12.36 -30.56
CA PHE A 69 6.92 12.12 -29.93
C PHE A 69 6.61 10.62 -29.84
N GLU A 70 6.98 9.82 -30.84
CA GLU A 70 6.81 8.36 -30.82
C GLU A 70 7.69 7.69 -29.76
N ILE A 71 8.93 8.16 -29.60
CA ILE A 71 9.84 7.72 -28.52
C ILE A 71 9.22 8.06 -27.16
N MET A 72 8.85 9.32 -26.92
CA MET A 72 8.22 9.73 -25.67
C MET A 72 6.95 8.92 -25.36
N THR A 73 6.10 8.68 -26.36
CA THR A 73 4.88 7.87 -26.22
C THR A 73 5.20 6.43 -25.85
N THR A 74 6.27 5.85 -26.41
CA THR A 74 6.72 4.50 -26.05
C THR A 74 7.14 4.42 -24.59
N TYR A 75 7.88 5.42 -24.09
CA TYR A 75 8.25 5.50 -22.69
C TYR A 75 7.02 5.74 -21.81
N ALA A 76 6.13 6.66 -22.16
CA ALA A 76 4.88 6.91 -21.44
C ALA A 76 4.00 5.66 -21.32
N ASN A 77 3.87 4.89 -22.40
CA ASN A 77 3.12 3.63 -22.40
C ASN A 77 3.74 2.58 -21.47
N ARG A 78 5.07 2.48 -21.42
CA ARG A 78 5.77 1.64 -20.45
C ARG A 78 5.52 2.10 -19.00
N GLY A 79 5.56 3.40 -18.74
CA GLY A 79 5.29 3.98 -17.41
C GLY A 79 3.85 3.72 -16.98
N SER A 80 2.89 3.94 -17.88
CA SER A 80 1.47 3.62 -17.70
C SER A 80 1.24 2.13 -17.48
N PHE A 81 1.91 1.24 -18.22
CA PHE A 81 1.85 -0.20 -18.01
C PHE A 81 2.35 -0.60 -16.62
N LEU A 82 3.50 -0.07 -16.18
CA LEU A 82 4.06 -0.32 -14.85
C LEU A 82 3.15 0.24 -13.74
N ALA A 83 2.60 1.44 -13.94
CA ALA A 83 1.68 2.07 -13.01
C ALA A 83 0.37 1.28 -12.88
N LYS A 84 -0.18 0.78 -13.99
CA LYS A 84 -1.36 -0.10 -14.02
C LYS A 84 -1.09 -1.43 -13.35
N PHE A 85 0.07 -2.03 -13.64
CA PHE A 85 0.49 -3.28 -13.02
C PHE A 85 0.53 -3.17 -11.48
N TYR A 86 1.00 -2.03 -10.97
CA TYR A 86 1.00 -1.73 -9.54
C TYR A 86 -0.36 -1.31 -8.98
N SER A 87 -1.17 -0.54 -9.74
CA SER A 87 -2.41 0.09 -9.26
C SER A 87 -3.67 -0.79 -9.35
N GLY A 88 -3.59 -1.99 -9.93
CA GLY A 88 -4.64 -3.00 -9.80
C GLY A 88 -6.01 -2.67 -10.39
N ASN A 89 -6.11 -1.68 -11.28
CA ASN A 89 -7.38 -1.29 -11.92
C ASN A 89 -7.71 -2.10 -13.18
N ASP A 90 -6.71 -2.68 -13.86
CA ASP A 90 -6.96 -3.58 -14.99
C ASP A 90 -7.07 -5.04 -14.49
N LEU A 91 -8.08 -5.75 -14.99
CA LEU A 91 -8.47 -7.14 -14.70
C LEU A 91 -7.30 -8.17 -14.75
N LEU A 92 -6.17 -7.80 -15.34
CA LEU A 92 -4.98 -8.63 -15.54
C LEU A 92 -3.89 -8.46 -14.46
N SER A 93 -3.84 -7.34 -13.74
CA SER A 93 -2.82 -7.05 -12.71
C SER A 93 -3.42 -7.00 -11.32
N ALA A 94 -4.12 -8.07 -10.98
CA ALA A 94 -4.78 -8.28 -9.71
C ALA A 94 -3.75 -8.66 -8.62
N ASN A 95 -2.74 -7.82 -8.34
CA ASN A 95 -1.74 -8.15 -7.31
C ASN A 95 -1.99 -7.37 -6.02
N ALA A 96 -1.98 -6.03 -6.05
CA ALA A 96 -2.26 -5.23 -4.85
C ALA A 96 -3.70 -5.42 -4.33
N GLY A 97 -4.68 -5.41 -5.23
CA GLY A 97 -6.09 -5.64 -4.89
C GLY A 97 -6.37 -7.07 -4.41
N VAL A 98 -5.75 -8.09 -5.02
CA VAL A 98 -5.91 -9.49 -4.58
C VAL A 98 -5.17 -9.74 -3.28
N CYS A 99 -3.95 -9.20 -3.09
CA CYS A 99 -3.26 -9.29 -1.81
C CYS A 99 -4.09 -8.64 -0.71
N ALA A 100 -4.70 -7.48 -0.96
CA ALA A 100 -5.63 -6.86 -0.01
C ALA A 100 -6.84 -7.76 0.25
N LEU A 101 -7.52 -8.26 -0.79
CA LEU A 101 -8.67 -9.16 -0.65
C LEU A 101 -8.32 -10.46 0.11
N LEU A 102 -7.16 -11.06 -0.15
CA LEU A 102 -6.65 -12.24 0.55
C LEU A 102 -6.40 -11.91 2.04
N PHE A 103 -5.76 -10.78 2.35
CA PHE A 103 -5.56 -10.33 3.73
C PHE A 103 -6.87 -10.05 4.47
N PHE A 104 -7.86 -9.51 3.77
CA PHE A 104 -9.22 -9.32 4.29
C PHE A 104 -9.92 -10.67 4.51
N GLN A 105 -9.75 -11.64 3.62
CA GLN A 105 -10.40 -12.95 3.71
C GLN A 105 -9.79 -13.88 4.78
N MET A 106 -8.51 -13.73 5.13
CA MET A 106 -7.82 -14.60 6.10
C MET A 106 -8.54 -14.80 7.45
N PRO A 107 -8.96 -13.75 8.19
CA PRO A 107 -9.68 -13.95 9.45
C PRO A 107 -11.12 -14.43 9.27
N TRP A 108 -11.74 -14.12 8.14
CA TRP A 108 -13.11 -14.55 7.82
C TRP A 108 -13.16 -16.04 7.44
N SER A 109 -12.19 -16.52 6.66
CA SER A 109 -12.08 -17.91 6.24
C SER A 109 -11.76 -18.83 7.42
N ALA A 110 -10.87 -18.42 8.33
CA ALA A 110 -10.55 -19.16 9.54
C ALA A 110 -11.79 -19.33 10.46
N ARG A 111 -12.62 -18.30 10.57
CA ARG A 111 -13.87 -18.36 11.34
C ARG A 111 -14.94 -19.21 10.65
N LEU A 112 -15.11 -19.08 9.34
CA LEU A 112 -16.05 -19.90 8.57
C LEU A 112 -15.69 -21.38 8.67
N PHE A 113 -14.41 -21.72 8.52
CA PHE A 113 -13.90 -23.08 8.68
C PHE A 113 -14.21 -23.65 10.08
N HIS A 114 -14.04 -22.85 11.14
CA HIS A 114 -14.37 -23.26 12.50
C HIS A 114 -15.87 -23.48 12.72
N MET A 115 -16.74 -22.63 12.13
CA MET A 115 -18.19 -22.80 12.18
C MET A 115 -18.65 -24.07 11.43
N LEU A 116 -18.09 -24.33 10.25
CA LEU A 116 -18.41 -25.52 9.46
C LEU A 116 -17.97 -26.82 10.15
N ARG A 117 -16.88 -26.78 10.94
CA ARG A 117 -16.36 -27.95 11.67
C ARG A 117 -17.16 -28.30 12.94
N GLN A 118 -18.23 -27.56 13.27
CA GLN A 118 -19.09 -27.78 14.45
C GLN A 118 -18.29 -28.10 15.72
N GLN A 119 -17.24 -27.35 16.01
CA GLN A 119 -16.41 -27.59 17.18
C GLN A 119 -17.12 -26.99 18.41
N ASN A 120 -17.38 -27.79 19.47
CA ASN A 120 -18.01 -27.36 20.73
C ASN A 120 -17.18 -26.35 21.56
N THR A 121 -16.14 -25.79 20.97
CA THR A 121 -15.23 -24.80 21.57
C THR A 121 -15.43 -23.45 20.90
N SER A 122 -15.35 -22.38 21.67
CA SER A 122 -15.48 -21.00 21.20
C SER A 122 -14.62 -20.75 19.95
N PRO A 123 -15.11 -20.00 18.94
CA PRO A 123 -14.35 -19.69 17.74
C PRO A 123 -13.00 -19.04 18.05
N PRO A 124 -11.91 -19.43 17.35
CA PRO A 124 -10.62 -18.78 17.52
C PRO A 124 -10.72 -17.32 17.09
N VAL A 125 -10.31 -16.41 17.98
CA VAL A 125 -10.29 -14.98 17.71
C VAL A 125 -8.98 -14.66 16.99
N ILE A 126 -9.00 -14.78 15.67
CA ILE A 126 -7.86 -14.43 14.81
C ILE A 126 -8.12 -13.04 14.24
N TYR A 127 -7.22 -12.09 14.47
CA TYR A 127 -7.26 -10.75 13.89
C TYR A 127 -6.31 -10.68 12.69
N SER A 128 -6.61 -9.88 11.66
CA SER A 128 -5.66 -9.66 10.54
C SER A 128 -4.33 -9.05 11.02
N ILE A 129 -4.37 -8.20 12.05
CA ILE A 129 -3.19 -7.72 12.76
C ILE A 129 -3.48 -7.89 14.25
N PRO A 130 -2.78 -8.79 14.94
CA PRO A 130 -3.04 -9.00 16.35
C PRO A 130 -2.40 -7.84 17.15
N GLY A 131 -3.22 -7.15 17.95
CA GLY A 131 -2.89 -5.87 18.58
C GLY A 131 -3.65 -5.65 19.89
N TYR A 132 -3.15 -4.77 20.78
CA TYR A 132 -3.83 -4.43 22.03
C TYR A 132 -4.72 -3.18 21.88
N TYR A 133 -6.04 -3.36 21.82
CA TYR A 133 -6.99 -2.27 21.51
C TYR A 133 -7.48 -1.48 22.73
N PHE A 134 -6.93 -1.72 23.93
CA PHE A 134 -7.31 -1.04 25.18
C PHE A 134 -8.81 -1.15 25.54
N VAL A 135 -9.53 -2.14 25.00
CA VAL A 135 -10.93 -2.43 25.33
C VAL A 135 -11.00 -3.55 26.39
N LYS A 136 -12.04 -3.53 27.24
CA LYS A 136 -12.24 -4.53 28.31
C LYS A 136 -12.53 -5.94 27.77
N ASP A 137 -13.27 -6.04 26.68
CA ASP A 137 -13.50 -7.29 25.94
C ASP A 137 -13.39 -7.04 24.43
N ASP A 138 -12.30 -7.51 23.82
CA ASP A 138 -12.07 -7.35 22.39
C ASP A 138 -13.09 -8.15 21.53
N ARG A 139 -13.78 -9.14 22.11
CA ARG A 139 -14.74 -9.98 21.37
C ARG A 139 -16.03 -9.26 21.02
N GLU A 140 -16.47 -8.34 21.88
CA GLU A 140 -17.69 -7.55 21.66
C GLU A 140 -17.55 -6.62 20.44
N TYR A 141 -16.35 -6.07 20.25
CA TYR A 141 -16.04 -5.13 19.17
C TYR A 141 -15.28 -5.75 18.00
N TYR A 142 -15.18 -7.08 17.95
CA TYR A 142 -14.34 -7.80 16.99
C TYR A 142 -14.55 -7.37 15.54
N TYR A 143 -15.81 -7.27 15.09
CA TYR A 143 -16.12 -6.89 13.70
C TYR A 143 -15.75 -5.44 13.39
N TYR A 144 -15.94 -4.54 14.36
CA TYR A 144 -15.59 -3.13 14.20
C TYR A 144 -14.07 -2.94 14.16
N ILE A 145 -13.35 -3.61 15.06
CA ILE A 145 -11.88 -3.62 15.10
C ILE A 145 -11.34 -4.19 13.77
N GLN A 146 -11.88 -5.32 13.32
CA GLN A 146 -11.46 -5.96 12.08
C GLN A 146 -11.74 -5.08 10.85
N LEU A 147 -12.89 -4.41 10.78
CA LEU A 147 -13.22 -3.48 9.70
C LEU A 147 -12.27 -2.26 9.71
N HIS A 148 -12.06 -1.64 10.87
CA HIS A 148 -11.16 -0.50 11.02
C HIS A 148 -9.74 -0.84 10.57
N LEU A 149 -9.23 -2.01 10.98
CA LEU A 149 -7.90 -2.48 10.60
C LEU A 149 -7.77 -2.64 9.10
N ALA A 150 -8.77 -3.25 8.49
CA ALA A 150 -8.74 -3.57 7.09
C ALA A 150 -8.84 -2.29 6.22
N LEU A 151 -9.64 -1.31 6.64
CA LEU A 151 -9.66 0.04 6.05
C LEU A 151 -8.30 0.74 6.19
N CYS A 152 -7.65 0.65 7.34
CA CYS A 152 -6.34 1.25 7.55
C CYS A 152 -5.27 0.63 6.64
N ILE A 153 -5.23 -0.71 6.54
CA ILE A 153 -4.31 -1.43 5.64
C ILE A 153 -4.56 -1.00 4.19
N TYR A 154 -5.82 -0.93 3.78
CA TYR A 154 -6.20 -0.49 2.44
C TYR A 154 -5.67 0.92 2.14
N VAL A 155 -5.88 1.88 3.03
CA VAL A 155 -5.37 3.25 2.86
C VAL A 155 -3.85 3.28 2.76
N VAL A 156 -3.13 2.54 3.61
CA VAL A 156 -1.66 2.47 3.56
C VAL A 156 -1.17 1.90 2.23
N LEU A 157 -1.82 0.84 1.73
CA LEU A 157 -1.48 0.23 0.43
C LEU A 157 -1.71 1.22 -0.71
N VAL A 158 -2.86 1.92 -0.73
CA VAL A 158 -3.15 2.92 -1.76
C VAL A 158 -2.08 4.00 -1.77
N VAL A 159 -1.73 4.57 -0.61
CA VAL A 159 -0.72 5.64 -0.54
C VAL A 159 0.66 5.15 -1.03
N LEU A 160 1.08 3.95 -0.62
CA LEU A 160 2.36 3.38 -1.08
C LEU A 160 2.38 3.16 -2.58
N VAL A 161 1.32 2.55 -3.13
CA VAL A 161 1.18 2.30 -4.57
C VAL A 161 1.16 3.62 -5.34
N SER A 162 0.43 4.63 -4.88
CA SER A 162 0.42 5.96 -5.52
C SER A 162 1.82 6.60 -5.53
N CYS A 163 2.55 6.54 -4.41
CA CYS A 163 3.90 7.10 -4.33
C CYS A 163 4.87 6.39 -5.30
N ASP A 164 4.79 5.05 -5.40
CA ASP A 164 5.67 4.27 -6.25
C ASP A 164 5.34 4.44 -7.74
N THR A 165 4.06 4.46 -8.09
CA THR A 165 3.63 4.65 -9.47
C THR A 165 3.94 6.05 -9.99
N LEU A 166 3.76 7.09 -9.18
CA LEU A 166 4.15 8.45 -9.52
C LEU A 166 5.65 8.55 -9.79
N TYR A 167 6.47 8.00 -8.90
CA TYR A 167 7.93 7.97 -9.08
C TYR A 167 8.33 7.28 -10.39
N MET A 168 7.74 6.12 -10.69
CA MET A 168 8.02 5.37 -11.92
C MET A 168 7.65 6.15 -13.18
N VAL A 169 6.54 6.87 -13.18
CA VAL A 169 6.12 7.71 -14.32
C VAL A 169 7.10 8.86 -14.55
N LEU A 170 7.53 9.55 -13.48
CA LEU A 170 8.52 10.63 -13.55
C LEU A 170 9.85 10.12 -14.12
N VAL A 171 10.35 9.00 -13.61
CA VAL A 171 11.60 8.37 -14.10
C VAL A 171 11.49 8.01 -15.57
N GLN A 172 10.36 7.41 -15.95
CA GLN A 172 10.14 6.97 -17.33
C GLN A 172 10.03 8.15 -18.31
N HIS A 173 9.43 9.26 -17.91
CA HIS A 173 9.42 10.52 -18.67
C HIS A 173 10.85 11.05 -18.85
N GLY A 174 11.64 11.11 -17.78
CA GLY A 174 13.06 11.51 -17.83
C GLY A 174 13.89 10.63 -18.77
N CYS A 175 13.71 9.31 -18.73
CA CYS A 175 14.35 8.38 -19.68
C CYS A 175 13.93 8.64 -21.13
N GLY A 176 12.66 8.98 -21.35
CA GLY A 176 12.15 9.37 -22.67
C GLY A 176 12.84 10.62 -23.20
N LEU A 177 12.94 11.68 -22.37
CA LEU A 177 13.65 12.92 -22.71
C LEU A 177 15.13 12.68 -23.02
N LEU A 178 15.81 11.86 -22.22
CA LEU A 178 17.22 11.50 -22.45
C LEU A 178 17.42 10.77 -23.78
N THR A 179 16.49 9.88 -24.15
CA THR A 179 16.54 9.14 -25.43
C THR A 179 16.25 10.06 -26.62
N VAL A 180 15.41 11.08 -26.44
CA VAL A 180 15.16 12.09 -27.49
C VAL A 180 16.39 12.98 -27.70
N ALA A 181 17.13 13.30 -26.63
CA ALA A 181 18.28 14.20 -26.69
C ALA A 181 19.57 13.57 -27.24
N GLY A 182 19.68 12.24 -27.36
CA GLY A 182 20.91 11.54 -27.73
C GLY A 182 20.74 10.12 -28.26
#